data_AF-A0A7S4Q6F8-F1
#
_entry.id   AF-A0A7S4Q6F8-F1
#
_cell.length_a   1.000
_cell.length_b   1.000
_cell.length_c   1.000
_cell.angle_alpha   90.00
_cell.angle_beta   90.00
_cell.angle_gamma   90.00
#
_symmetry.space_group_name_H-M   'P 1'
#
loop_
_entity.id
_entity.type
_entity.pdbx_description
1 polymer ?
#
loop_
_entity_poly.entity_id
_entity_poly.type
_entity_poly.pdbx_seq_one_letter_code
_entity_poly.pdbx_strand_id
1 'polypeptide(L)'
;STLPEKEPPPPCRGGPPLGMAVLSVPAAPKVVLIEMRGLEGIVVRWIQTVGEGSTAASGFRIKIEYFDAHGPMTEAFWAGIAQAGAADAAKTFRHPDSACCAGGLRACIVRAAVTAISEKCPEGATTARQITWDSQLYGVQEIRGNLKKHWERLERACREFTGSRQRESMRVLIVGGQHHGKSSFVNHLKRCLSGEADTPDEMETAPAGLSENTHETKSLSLQFGFFTFEFIDTPAFSTLNAETGEALEALLASGIPDGTRRKDFSKYGSLLRAPPDAAIVVLSSMDWLSRKSELQEYMQAISIKFKTASKGKVAFPYTVAVTKRDEFLAETQAPRPHEAMKRLLNEIRECANTEKVHMLANMKERSPWSSEVNEETFRLLSSVVTFAKNQDTQKQTWQYVWSHFCRVIVAVMAGCADTRRHV
;
A
#
# COMPACT_ATOMS: atom_id res chain seq x y z
N SER A 1 16.46 -85.80 -37.76
CA SER A 1 17.67 -85.64 -36.94
C SER A 1 18.18 -84.22 -37.10
N THR A 2 17.68 -83.34 -36.23
CA THR A 2 17.87 -81.90 -36.23
C THR A 2 19.18 -81.54 -35.54
N LEU A 3 20.08 -80.89 -36.26
CA LEU A 3 21.29 -80.24 -35.72
C LEU A 3 20.90 -78.85 -35.19
N PRO A 4 21.49 -78.37 -34.07
CA PRO A 4 21.12 -77.09 -33.48
C PRO A 4 21.72 -75.93 -34.27
N GLU A 5 20.88 -74.92 -34.56
CA GLU A 5 21.29 -73.60 -35.03
C GLU A 5 22.22 -72.94 -33.99
N LYS A 6 23.39 -72.49 -34.44
CA LYS A 6 24.25 -71.58 -33.67
C LYS A 6 23.65 -70.19 -33.71
N GLU A 7 23.28 -69.66 -32.55
CA GLU A 7 22.94 -68.24 -32.40
C GLU A 7 24.11 -67.35 -32.84
N PRO A 8 23.84 -66.23 -33.55
CA PRO A 8 24.85 -65.23 -33.84
C PRO A 8 25.24 -64.48 -32.55
N PRO A 9 26.50 -64.01 -32.44
CA PRO A 9 26.93 -63.26 -31.25
C PRO A 9 26.14 -61.96 -31.10
N PRO A 10 25.92 -61.49 -29.86
CA PRO A 10 25.17 -60.26 -29.61
C PRO A 10 25.88 -59.06 -30.24
N PRO A 11 25.13 -58.04 -30.69
CA PRO A 11 25.73 -56.81 -31.20
C PRO A 11 26.58 -56.19 -30.11
N CYS A 12 27.82 -55.84 -30.46
CA CYS A 12 28.70 -55.07 -29.59
C CYS A 12 27.93 -53.87 -29.05
N ARG A 13 27.77 -53.77 -27.73
CA ARG A 13 27.34 -52.54 -27.08
C ARG A 13 28.34 -51.46 -27.47
N GLY A 14 27.95 -50.60 -28.41
CA GLY A 14 28.63 -49.33 -28.61
C GLY A 14 28.73 -48.66 -27.25
N GLY A 15 29.95 -48.39 -26.81
CA GLY A 15 30.17 -47.58 -25.62
C GLY A 15 29.41 -46.26 -25.75
N PRO A 16 28.97 -45.66 -24.64
CA PRO A 16 28.31 -44.36 -24.68
C PRO A 16 29.20 -43.40 -25.47
N PRO A 17 28.63 -42.58 -26.37
CA PRO A 17 29.42 -41.59 -27.10
C PRO A 17 30.20 -40.76 -26.07
N LEU A 18 31.52 -40.70 -26.29
CA LEU A 18 32.43 -39.80 -25.57
C LEU A 18 31.77 -38.42 -25.47
N GLY A 19 31.66 -37.96 -24.22
CA GLY A 19 30.72 -36.94 -23.80
C GLY A 19 30.62 -35.75 -24.74
N MET A 20 29.38 -35.43 -25.14
CA MET A 20 29.04 -34.04 -25.37
C MET A 20 29.35 -33.31 -24.07
N ALA A 21 30.41 -32.51 -24.07
CA ALA A 21 30.68 -31.58 -23.00
C ALA A 21 29.42 -30.71 -22.87
N VAL A 22 28.63 -30.97 -21.83
CA VAL A 22 27.52 -30.10 -21.47
C VAL A 22 28.16 -28.74 -21.25
N LEU A 23 27.91 -27.80 -22.17
CA LEU A 23 28.35 -26.42 -22.03
C LEU A 23 27.72 -25.91 -20.74
N SER A 24 28.51 -25.85 -19.68
CA SER A 24 28.05 -25.42 -18.37
C SER A 24 27.75 -23.93 -18.46
N VAL A 25 26.46 -23.62 -18.45
CA VAL A 25 25.95 -22.26 -18.45
C VAL A 25 26.23 -21.64 -17.08
N PRO A 26 26.79 -20.41 -17.01
CA PRO A 26 26.95 -19.71 -15.75
C PRO A 26 25.60 -19.52 -15.05
N ALA A 27 25.57 -19.77 -13.74
CA ALA A 27 24.35 -19.60 -12.96
C ALA A 27 23.87 -18.14 -12.98
N ALA A 28 22.54 -17.95 -12.99
CA ALA A 28 21.95 -16.62 -12.87
C ALA A 28 22.34 -16.00 -11.52
N PRO A 29 22.57 -14.68 -11.47
CA PRO A 29 22.75 -13.99 -10.19
C PRO A 29 21.47 -14.09 -9.36
N LYS A 30 21.59 -14.47 -8.07
CA LYS A 30 20.43 -14.76 -7.20
C LYS A 30 19.62 -13.53 -6.81
N VAL A 31 20.27 -12.39 -6.66
CA VAL A 31 19.66 -11.16 -6.16
C VAL A 31 20.08 -10.05 -7.10
N VAL A 32 19.12 -9.36 -7.70
CA VAL A 32 19.31 -8.08 -8.36
C VAL A 32 18.56 -7.04 -7.53
N LEU A 33 19.25 -5.99 -7.11
CA LEU A 33 18.67 -4.83 -6.43
C LEU A 33 18.89 -3.60 -7.31
N ILE A 34 17.88 -2.74 -7.38
CA ILE A 34 18.00 -1.44 -8.02
C ILE A 34 17.73 -0.41 -6.94
N GLU A 35 18.73 0.41 -6.65
CA GLU A 35 18.69 1.45 -5.63
C GLU A 35 18.83 2.81 -6.31
N MET A 36 18.00 3.79 -5.96
CA MET A 36 18.23 5.17 -6.38
C MET A 36 19.38 5.76 -5.56
N ARG A 37 20.34 6.39 -6.24
CA ARG A 37 21.48 7.08 -5.63
C ARG A 37 21.42 8.55 -5.99
N GLY A 38 20.88 9.35 -5.09
CA GLY A 38 20.58 10.75 -5.34
C GLY A 38 19.48 10.90 -6.39
N LEU A 39 19.41 12.08 -7.01
CA LEU A 39 18.33 12.43 -7.93
C LEU A 39 18.56 11.95 -9.37
N GLU A 40 19.80 11.63 -9.76
CA GLU A 40 20.17 11.43 -11.17
C GLU A 40 20.70 10.04 -11.50
N GLY A 41 20.91 9.20 -10.49
CA GLY A 41 21.58 7.92 -10.66
C GLY A 41 20.82 6.76 -10.03
N ILE A 42 20.95 5.59 -10.64
CA ILE A 42 20.59 4.31 -10.02
C ILE A 42 21.80 3.40 -9.95
N VAL A 43 21.82 2.57 -8.91
CA VAL A 43 22.82 1.53 -8.72
C VAL A 43 22.11 0.19 -8.85
N VAL A 44 22.52 -0.58 -9.85
CA VAL A 44 22.12 -1.98 -10.00
C VAL A 44 23.16 -2.82 -9.26
N ARG A 45 22.76 -3.52 -8.20
CA ARG A 45 23.61 -4.44 -7.44
C ARG A 45 23.21 -5.87 -7.73
N TRP A 46 24.17 -6.79 -7.70
CA TRP A 46 23.88 -8.21 -7.82
C TRP A 46 24.77 -9.07 -6.92
N ILE A 47 24.28 -10.27 -6.61
CA ILE A 47 25.03 -11.30 -5.90
C ILE A 47 25.33 -12.44 -6.87
N GLN A 48 26.61 -12.70 -7.09
CA GLN A 48 27.07 -13.85 -7.83
C GLN A 48 26.79 -15.13 -7.03
N THR A 49 26.20 -16.11 -7.69
CA THR A 49 26.07 -17.46 -7.16
C THR A 49 27.01 -18.40 -7.89
N VAL A 50 27.79 -19.16 -7.13
CA VAL A 50 28.49 -20.35 -7.63
C VAL A 50 27.57 -21.52 -7.32
N GLY A 51 26.78 -21.95 -8.30
CA GLY A 51 25.97 -23.16 -8.15
C GLY A 51 26.84 -24.41 -8.28
N GLU A 52 26.50 -25.48 -7.57
CA GLU A 52 27.11 -26.81 -7.77
C GLU A 52 26.96 -27.21 -9.25
N GLY A 53 28.08 -27.41 -9.94
CA GLY A 53 28.10 -27.77 -11.37
C GLY A 53 28.04 -26.61 -12.37
N SER A 54 27.96 -25.34 -11.91
CA SER A 54 28.03 -24.17 -12.81
C SER A 54 29.46 -23.67 -12.98
N THR A 55 29.80 -23.15 -14.17
CA THR A 55 31.06 -22.43 -14.36
C THR A 55 30.99 -21.05 -13.70
N ALA A 56 32.09 -20.63 -13.07
CA ALA A 56 32.21 -19.28 -12.59
C ALA A 56 32.05 -18.30 -13.76
N ALA A 57 31.18 -17.31 -13.60
CA ALA A 57 31.03 -16.24 -14.57
C ALA A 57 32.35 -15.46 -14.69
N SER A 58 32.80 -15.21 -15.93
CA SER A 58 33.96 -14.34 -16.20
C SER A 58 33.59 -12.86 -16.13
N GLY A 59 32.30 -12.54 -16.12
CA GLY A 59 31.77 -11.21 -15.89
C GLY A 59 30.25 -11.18 -15.96
N PHE A 60 29.71 -9.97 -16.08
CA PHE A 60 28.28 -9.71 -16.17
C PHE A 60 27.96 -8.72 -17.28
N ARG A 61 26.86 -8.97 -17.98
CA ARG A 61 26.22 -8.02 -18.90
C ARG A 61 24.98 -7.47 -18.21
N ILE A 62 24.92 -6.15 -18.07
CA ILE A 62 23.80 -5.46 -17.45
C ILE A 62 23.06 -4.70 -18.55
N LYS A 63 21.83 -5.12 -18.85
CA LYS A 63 20.90 -4.39 -19.70
C LYS A 63 20.02 -3.53 -18.81
N ILE A 64 19.93 -2.24 -19.11
CA ILE A 64 19.04 -1.31 -18.43
C ILE A 64 18.09 -0.69 -19.47
N GLU A 65 16.82 -0.58 -19.11
CA GLU A 65 15.77 -0.07 -19.98
C GLU A 65 14.88 0.88 -19.21
N TYR A 66 14.57 2.02 -19.82
CA TYR A 66 13.73 3.06 -19.25
C TYR A 66 12.47 3.16 -20.12
N PHE A 67 11.32 3.03 -19.47
CA PHE A 67 10.01 3.05 -20.09
C PHE A 67 9.22 4.25 -19.61
N ASP A 68 8.31 4.73 -20.46
CA ASP A 68 7.39 5.78 -20.05
C ASP A 68 6.59 5.33 -18.81
N ALA A 69 6.48 6.19 -17.80
CA ALA A 69 5.78 5.86 -16.55
C ALA A 69 4.27 5.72 -16.70
N HIS A 70 3.68 5.96 -17.86
CA HIS A 70 2.24 5.78 -18.09
C HIS A 70 1.95 4.93 -19.35
N GLY A 71 2.96 4.75 -20.20
CA GLY A 71 2.89 3.97 -21.42
C GLY A 71 3.06 2.46 -21.23
N PRO A 72 2.84 1.69 -22.30
CA PRO A 72 3.13 0.25 -22.31
C PRO A 72 4.64 -0.01 -22.22
N MET A 73 5.05 -1.05 -21.48
CA MET A 73 6.45 -1.49 -21.44
C MET A 73 6.83 -2.36 -22.66
N THR A 74 6.38 -1.94 -23.84
CA THR A 74 6.67 -2.64 -25.11
C THR A 74 7.95 -2.13 -25.75
N GLU A 75 8.18 -0.82 -25.71
CA GLU A 75 9.37 -0.18 -26.26
C GLU A 75 9.94 0.77 -25.21
N ALA A 76 11.21 0.54 -24.85
CA ALA A 76 11.93 1.43 -23.95
C ALA A 76 12.25 2.72 -24.72
N PHE A 77 11.97 3.89 -24.14
CA PHE A 77 12.39 5.16 -24.74
C PHE A 77 13.91 5.33 -24.68
N TRP A 78 14.56 4.62 -23.77
CA TRP A 78 16.01 4.52 -23.71
C TRP A 78 16.43 3.14 -23.21
N ALA A 79 17.49 2.59 -23.78
CA ALA A 79 18.12 1.36 -23.30
C ALA A 79 19.65 1.47 -23.36
N GLY A 80 20.31 0.88 -22.37
CA GLY A 80 21.75 0.85 -22.26
C GLY A 80 22.24 -0.55 -21.92
N ILE A 81 23.45 -0.87 -22.37
CA ILE A 81 24.14 -2.11 -22.02
C ILE A 81 25.48 -1.74 -21.42
N ALA A 82 25.78 -2.29 -20.25
CA ALA A 82 27.09 -2.19 -19.63
C ALA A 82 27.68 -3.59 -19.39
N GLN A 83 29.00 -3.65 -19.37
CA GLN A 83 29.73 -4.82 -18.91
C GLN A 83 30.37 -4.55 -17.54
N ALA A 84 30.51 -5.60 -16.77
CA ALA A 84 31.17 -5.62 -15.47
C ALA A 84 32.02 -6.89 -15.34
N GLY A 85 33.16 -6.79 -14.68
CA GLY A 85 34.05 -7.93 -14.44
C GLY A 85 33.49 -8.89 -13.40
N ALA A 86 34.12 -10.06 -13.25
CA ALA A 86 33.70 -11.07 -12.26
C ALA A 86 33.73 -10.56 -10.80
N ALA A 87 34.61 -9.61 -10.48
CA ALA A 87 34.72 -9.02 -9.14
C ALA A 87 33.73 -7.88 -8.88
N ASP A 88 33.04 -7.39 -9.91
CA ASP A 88 32.08 -6.30 -9.76
C ASP A 88 30.76 -6.84 -9.17
N ALA A 89 30.23 -6.14 -8.17
CA ALA A 89 28.95 -6.43 -7.55
C ALA A 89 27.89 -5.32 -7.79
N ALA A 90 28.27 -4.26 -8.51
CA ALA A 90 27.40 -3.13 -8.76
C ALA A 90 27.78 -2.36 -10.04
N LYS A 91 26.78 -1.73 -10.66
CA LYS A 91 26.97 -0.77 -11.75
C LYS A 91 26.05 0.43 -11.56
N THR A 92 26.55 1.63 -11.84
CA THR A 92 25.77 2.86 -11.78
C THR A 92 25.35 3.28 -13.18
N PHE A 93 24.08 3.68 -13.31
CA PHE A 93 23.51 4.27 -14.51
C PHE A 93 22.92 5.63 -14.17
N ARG A 94 22.98 6.56 -15.12
CA ARG A 94 22.33 7.87 -14.99
C ARG A 94 20.98 7.87 -15.68
N HIS A 95 20.06 8.69 -15.19
CA HIS A 95 18.81 8.95 -15.87
C HIS A 95 19.08 9.52 -17.28
N PRO A 96 18.41 9.06 -18.34
CA PRO A 96 18.62 9.56 -19.70
C PRO A 96 18.49 11.09 -19.82
N ASP A 97 17.51 11.66 -19.12
CA ASP A 97 17.26 13.10 -19.12
C ASP A 97 18.17 13.91 -18.18
N SER A 98 19.08 13.29 -17.42
CA SER A 98 19.97 14.01 -16.49
C SER A 98 20.93 14.98 -17.17
N ALA A 99 21.18 14.80 -18.47
CA ALA A 99 21.99 15.72 -19.26
C ALA A 99 21.22 17.00 -19.69
N CYS A 100 19.89 16.99 -19.63
CA CYS A 100 19.04 18.08 -20.09
C CYS A 100 18.60 18.96 -18.91
N CYS A 101 19.38 19.99 -18.60
CA CYS A 101 19.22 20.86 -17.42
C CYS A 101 17.91 21.69 -17.35
N ALA A 102 17.03 21.62 -18.35
CA ALA A 102 15.93 22.59 -18.52
C ALA A 102 14.53 22.09 -18.08
N GLY A 103 14.31 20.77 -17.94
CA GLY A 103 12.96 20.20 -17.78
C GLY A 103 12.75 19.28 -16.58
N GLY A 104 13.78 19.06 -15.76
CA GLY A 104 13.74 18.02 -14.73
C GLY A 104 13.77 16.60 -15.31
N LEU A 105 13.88 15.58 -14.45
CA LEU A 105 13.79 14.19 -14.89
C LEU A 105 12.32 13.77 -14.97
N ARG A 106 11.93 13.18 -16.10
CA ARG A 106 10.62 12.55 -16.24
C ARG A 106 10.48 11.36 -15.30
N ALA A 107 9.25 11.07 -14.89
CA ALA A 107 8.94 9.78 -14.29
C ALA A 107 9.17 8.67 -15.33
N CYS A 108 9.74 7.55 -14.91
CA CYS A 108 9.91 6.37 -15.75
C CYS A 108 9.86 5.07 -14.95
N ILE A 109 9.62 3.96 -15.63
CA ILE A 109 9.88 2.63 -15.08
C ILE A 109 11.26 2.21 -15.55
N VAL A 110 12.10 1.76 -14.62
CA VAL A 110 13.42 1.21 -14.94
C VAL A 110 13.38 -0.29 -14.79
N ARG A 111 13.77 -1.01 -15.84
CA ARG A 111 14.07 -2.44 -15.79
C ARG A 111 15.56 -2.65 -15.92
N ALA A 112 16.16 -3.40 -14.99
CA ALA A 112 17.53 -3.85 -15.07
C ALA A 112 17.59 -5.37 -15.13
N ALA A 113 18.26 -5.90 -16.14
CA ALA A 113 18.53 -7.32 -16.31
C ALA A 113 20.03 -7.58 -16.23
N VAL A 114 20.44 -8.48 -15.33
CA VAL A 114 21.84 -8.88 -15.14
C VAL A 114 22.00 -10.30 -15.66
N THR A 115 22.84 -10.45 -16.67
CA THR A 115 23.17 -11.72 -17.33
C THR A 115 24.59 -12.11 -16.96
N ALA A 116 24.77 -13.32 -16.41
CA ALA A 116 26.10 -13.87 -16.20
C ALA A 116 26.72 -14.25 -17.55
N ILE A 117 28.00 -13.92 -17.78
CA ILE A 117 28.71 -14.25 -19.02
C ILE A 117 29.93 -15.12 -18.72
N SER A 118 30.26 -16.02 -19.63
CA SER A 118 31.54 -16.74 -19.66
C SER A 118 32.14 -16.69 -21.06
N GLU A 119 33.43 -16.98 -21.18
CA GLU A 119 34.12 -17.07 -22.48
C GLU A 119 33.44 -18.04 -23.45
N LYS A 120 32.80 -19.09 -22.91
CA LYS A 120 32.13 -20.13 -23.69
C LYS A 120 30.63 -19.89 -23.87
N CYS A 121 30.03 -18.96 -23.10
CA CYS A 121 28.61 -18.68 -23.12
C CYS A 121 28.34 -17.18 -22.88
N PRO A 122 28.22 -16.39 -23.97
CA PRO A 122 27.93 -14.96 -23.88
C PRO A 122 26.47 -14.63 -23.56
N GLU A 123 25.60 -15.65 -23.49
CA GLU A 123 24.17 -15.56 -23.19
C GLU A 123 23.82 -16.47 -22.00
N GLY A 124 24.50 -16.26 -20.86
CA GLY A 124 24.20 -17.02 -19.66
C GLY A 124 22.83 -16.69 -19.06
N ALA A 125 22.56 -17.29 -17.90
CA ALA A 125 21.27 -17.09 -17.26
C ALA A 125 21.11 -15.64 -16.75
N THR A 126 19.88 -15.11 -16.86
CA THR A 126 19.56 -13.70 -16.62
C THR A 126 18.56 -13.54 -15.49
N THR A 127 18.81 -12.58 -14.60
CA THR A 127 17.86 -12.14 -13.57
C THR A 127 17.49 -10.69 -13.85
N ALA A 128 16.20 -10.39 -13.89
CA ALA A 128 15.69 -9.04 -14.09
C ALA A 128 14.92 -8.54 -12.88
N ARG A 129 15.00 -7.23 -12.65
CA ARG A 129 14.18 -6.51 -11.69
C ARG A 129 13.74 -5.19 -12.29
N GLN A 130 12.65 -4.65 -11.76
CA GLN A 130 12.21 -3.30 -12.13
C GLN A 130 11.91 -2.46 -10.89
N ILE A 131 12.00 -1.15 -11.05
CA ILE A 131 11.59 -0.15 -10.08
C ILE A 131 10.89 0.99 -10.82
N THR A 132 10.08 1.75 -10.10
CA THR A 132 9.57 3.03 -10.58
C THR A 132 10.53 4.13 -10.15
N TRP A 133 10.94 4.95 -11.10
CA TRP A 133 11.58 6.24 -10.85
C TRP A 133 10.49 7.29 -10.99
N ASP A 134 9.90 7.69 -9.87
CA ASP A 134 8.89 8.76 -9.86
C ASP A 134 9.50 10.06 -10.39
N SER A 135 8.68 10.96 -10.92
CA SER A 135 9.09 12.32 -11.31
C SER A 135 9.48 13.12 -10.07
N GLN A 136 10.64 12.83 -9.52
CA GLN A 136 11.19 13.52 -8.36
C GLN A 136 11.77 14.89 -8.71
N LEU A 137 11.59 15.35 -9.95
CA LEU A 137 12.28 16.51 -10.47
C LEU A 137 11.35 17.48 -11.15
N TYR A 138 10.33 17.94 -10.44
CA TYR A 138 10.06 19.36 -10.63
C TYR A 138 11.06 20.15 -9.77
N GLY A 139 11.43 21.37 -10.19
CA GLY A 139 12.18 22.25 -9.32
C GLY A 139 11.44 22.39 -7.99
N VAL A 140 12.17 22.48 -6.87
CA VAL A 140 11.58 22.59 -5.51
C VAL A 140 10.41 23.60 -5.48
N GLN A 141 10.49 24.69 -6.26
CA GLN A 141 9.43 25.68 -6.40
C GLN A 141 8.13 25.18 -7.03
N GLU A 142 8.20 24.35 -8.08
CA GLU A 142 7.03 23.88 -8.81
C GLU A 142 6.27 22.83 -8.01
N ILE A 143 6.99 21.90 -7.36
CA ILE A 143 6.34 20.95 -6.46
C ILE A 143 5.74 21.71 -5.25
N ARG A 144 6.40 22.75 -4.76
CA ARG A 144 5.93 23.62 -3.67
C ARG A 144 4.68 24.42 -4.10
N GLY A 145 4.59 24.80 -5.38
CA GLY A 145 3.40 25.37 -6.01
C GLY A 145 2.23 24.38 -6.15
N ASN A 146 2.52 23.15 -6.60
CA ASN A 146 1.51 22.08 -6.67
C ASN A 146 1.00 21.70 -5.29
N LEU A 147 1.90 21.57 -4.31
CA LEU A 147 1.57 21.32 -2.91
C LEU A 147 0.64 22.41 -2.37
N LYS A 148 0.94 23.69 -2.65
CA LYS A 148 0.09 24.81 -2.24
C LYS A 148 -1.33 24.66 -2.79
N LYS A 149 -1.50 24.29 -4.06
CA LYS A 149 -2.83 24.04 -4.65
C LYS A 149 -3.58 22.91 -3.94
N HIS A 150 -2.89 21.82 -3.60
CA HIS A 150 -3.50 20.71 -2.85
C HIS A 150 -3.82 21.07 -1.40
N TRP A 151 -2.95 21.85 -0.78
CA TRP A 151 -3.13 22.41 0.55
C TRP A 151 -4.38 23.30 0.61
N GLU A 152 -4.49 24.28 -0.29
CA GLU A 152 -5.65 25.17 -0.39
C GLU A 152 -6.96 24.39 -0.63
N ARG A 153 -6.90 23.31 -1.42
CA ARG A 153 -8.05 22.45 -1.64
C ARG A 153 -8.49 21.73 -0.36
N LEU A 154 -7.55 21.15 0.38
CA LEU A 154 -7.85 20.49 1.66
C LEU A 154 -8.35 21.51 2.69
N GLU A 155 -7.73 22.69 2.75
CA GLU A 155 -8.15 23.78 3.64
C GLU A 155 -9.58 24.23 3.35
N ARG A 156 -9.96 24.36 2.07
CA ARG A 156 -11.35 24.65 1.68
C ARG A 156 -12.30 23.57 2.18
N ALA A 157 -11.95 22.28 2.00
CA ALA A 157 -12.77 21.18 2.49
C ALA A 157 -12.93 21.22 4.03
N CYS A 158 -11.86 21.52 4.76
CA CYS A 158 -11.90 21.71 6.22
C CYS A 158 -12.79 22.89 6.61
N ARG A 159 -12.74 24.04 5.91
CA ARG A 159 -13.60 25.20 6.19
C ARG A 159 -15.07 24.86 5.98
N GLU A 160 -15.39 24.16 4.89
CA GLU A 160 -16.75 23.69 4.62
C GLU A 160 -17.23 22.70 5.68
N PHE A 161 -16.36 21.79 6.14
CA PHE A 161 -16.67 20.89 7.24
C PHE A 161 -16.93 21.66 8.54
N THR A 162 -16.07 22.61 8.91
CA THR A 162 -16.26 23.45 10.10
C THR A 162 -17.55 24.24 10.04
N GLY A 163 -17.90 24.83 8.89
CA GLY A 163 -19.18 25.52 8.71
C GLY A 163 -20.39 24.59 8.87
N SER A 164 -20.29 23.35 8.38
CA SER A 164 -21.37 22.37 8.51
C SER A 164 -21.48 21.72 9.88
N ARG A 165 -20.35 21.48 10.56
CA ARG A 165 -20.27 20.72 11.82
C ARG A 165 -20.10 21.60 13.05
N GLN A 166 -19.84 22.89 12.87
CA GLN A 166 -19.61 23.87 13.93
C GLN A 166 -18.46 23.45 14.88
N ARG A 167 -17.43 22.79 14.33
CA ARG A 167 -16.20 22.41 15.04
C ARG A 167 -14.98 22.47 14.13
N GLU A 168 -13.83 22.77 14.71
CA GLU A 168 -12.54 22.89 14.03
C GLU A 168 -11.71 21.60 14.11
N SER A 169 -12.34 20.48 14.42
CA SER A 169 -11.68 19.19 14.49
C SER A 169 -12.51 18.07 13.86
N MET A 170 -11.81 17.03 13.39
CA MET A 170 -12.41 15.81 12.87
C MET A 170 -11.69 14.59 13.40
N ARG A 171 -12.45 13.56 13.76
CA ARG A 171 -11.95 12.27 14.23
C ARG A 171 -12.00 11.24 13.10
N VAL A 172 -10.86 10.65 12.76
CA VAL A 172 -10.71 9.71 11.64
C VAL A 172 -10.19 8.37 12.16
N LEU A 173 -10.97 7.32 12.00
CA LEU A 173 -10.58 5.96 12.37
C LEU A 173 -9.64 5.35 11.33
N ILE A 174 -8.48 4.82 11.73
CA ILE A 174 -7.57 4.10 10.83
C ILE A 174 -7.71 2.60 11.09
N VAL A 175 -8.25 1.86 10.11
CA VAL A 175 -8.53 0.41 10.23
C VAL A 175 -7.74 -0.36 9.18
N GLY A 176 -7.31 -1.58 9.48
CA GLY A 176 -6.64 -2.44 8.50
C GLY A 176 -5.95 -3.65 9.14
N GLY A 177 -5.58 -4.61 8.30
CA GLY A 177 -4.87 -5.82 8.70
C GLY A 177 -3.48 -5.56 9.28
N GLN A 178 -2.88 -6.60 9.87
CA GLN A 178 -1.47 -6.58 10.25
C GLN A 178 -0.60 -6.44 9.00
N HIS A 179 0.51 -5.71 9.09
CA HIS A 179 1.45 -5.50 7.97
C HIS A 179 0.92 -4.76 6.73
N HIS A 180 -0.31 -4.22 6.79
CA HIS A 180 -0.85 -3.35 5.72
C HIS A 180 -0.24 -1.94 5.69
N GLY A 181 0.64 -1.60 6.64
CA GLY A 181 1.31 -0.29 6.67
C GLY A 181 0.53 0.84 7.36
N LYS A 182 -0.40 0.53 8.27
CA LYS A 182 -1.18 1.54 9.04
C LYS A 182 -0.31 2.60 9.71
N SER A 183 0.66 2.16 10.53
CA SER A 183 1.50 3.09 11.28
C SER A 183 2.42 3.90 10.36
N SER A 184 3.00 3.29 9.32
CA SER A 184 3.77 4.03 8.30
C SER A 184 2.90 5.09 7.59
N PHE A 185 1.66 4.75 7.27
CA PHE A 185 0.69 5.67 6.68
C PHE A 185 0.38 6.85 7.60
N VAL A 186 0.13 6.63 8.89
CA VAL A 186 -0.14 7.71 9.86
C VAL A 186 1.03 8.69 9.98
N ASN A 187 2.27 8.22 9.93
CA ASN A 187 3.43 9.11 9.99
C ASN A 187 3.60 9.94 8.71
N HIS A 188 3.31 9.37 7.55
CA HIS A 188 3.25 10.13 6.31
C HIS A 188 2.19 11.23 6.37
N LEU A 189 1.01 10.94 6.94
CA LEU A 189 -0.02 11.97 7.15
C LEU A 189 0.50 13.11 8.03
N LYS A 190 1.22 12.79 9.12
CA LYS A 190 1.89 13.79 9.98
C LYS A 190 2.80 14.68 9.16
N ARG A 191 3.70 14.10 8.37
CA ARG A 191 4.62 14.85 7.52
C ARG A 191 3.89 15.76 6.53
N CYS A 192 2.91 15.23 5.79
CA CYS A 192 2.14 16.01 4.82
C CYS A 192 1.39 17.17 5.48
N LEU A 193 0.77 16.95 6.63
CA LEU A 193 -0.04 17.96 7.33
C LEU A 193 0.80 19.00 8.08
N SER A 194 2.01 18.66 8.52
CA SER A 194 2.96 19.62 9.09
C SER A 194 3.62 20.52 8.03
N GLY A 195 3.43 20.23 6.73
CA GLY A 195 4.13 20.93 5.66
C GLY A 195 5.63 20.59 5.60
N GLU A 196 6.08 19.57 6.34
CA GLU A 196 7.47 19.08 6.40
C GLU A 196 7.77 18.19 5.18
N ALA A 197 7.52 18.71 3.99
CA ALA A 197 7.68 17.99 2.73
C ALA A 197 9.14 17.62 2.41
N ASP A 198 10.09 18.36 2.98
CA ASP A 198 11.53 18.21 2.76
C ASP A 198 12.18 17.16 3.70
N THR A 199 11.46 16.72 4.74
CA THR A 199 11.92 15.67 5.65
C THR A 199 11.58 14.30 5.04
N PRO A 200 12.51 13.33 5.01
CA PRO A 200 12.16 11.95 4.69
C PRO A 200 11.08 11.39 5.62
N ASP A 201 10.35 10.36 5.16
CA ASP A 201 9.53 9.54 6.06
C ASP A 201 10.47 8.75 7.01
N GLU A 202 10.98 9.41 8.05
CA GLU A 202 11.76 8.76 9.10
C GLU A 202 10.82 7.95 9.99
N MET A 203 10.91 6.63 9.89
CA MET A 203 10.23 5.71 10.79
C MET A 203 11.01 4.39 10.83
N GLU A 204 11.49 4.04 12.02
CA GLU A 204 11.85 2.66 12.35
C GLU A 204 10.68 1.77 11.97
N THR A 205 10.90 0.90 10.99
CA THR A 205 9.93 -0.13 10.66
C THR A 205 9.78 -0.98 11.90
N ALA A 206 8.64 -0.92 12.60
CA ALA A 206 8.40 -1.82 13.72
C ALA A 206 8.59 -3.26 13.20
N PRO A 207 9.53 -4.04 13.76
CA PRO A 207 9.89 -5.34 13.20
C PRO A 207 8.63 -6.22 13.09
N ALA A 208 8.53 -6.94 11.98
CA ALA A 208 7.44 -7.86 11.71
C ALA A 208 7.52 -9.05 12.69
N GLY A 209 7.00 -8.87 13.90
CA GLY A 209 6.78 -9.94 14.86
C GLY A 209 5.50 -10.69 14.53
N LEU A 210 5.47 -11.97 14.88
CA LEU A 210 4.30 -12.86 14.80
C LEU A 210 3.12 -12.42 15.72
N SER A 211 3.28 -11.32 16.47
CA SER A 211 2.29 -10.75 17.39
C SER A 211 1.75 -9.41 16.87
N GLU A 212 0.46 -9.15 17.08
CA GLU A 212 -0.19 -7.86 16.79
C GLU A 212 0.53 -6.72 17.54
N ASN A 213 1.45 -5.99 16.89
CA ASN A 213 2.28 -4.98 17.55
C ASN A 213 1.53 -3.73 18.06
N THR A 214 0.32 -3.46 17.55
CA THR A 214 -0.58 -2.42 18.09
C THR A 214 -1.60 -3.10 18.98
N HIS A 215 -1.32 -3.19 20.27
CA HIS A 215 -2.23 -3.82 21.25
C HIS A 215 -3.40 -2.91 21.63
N GLU A 216 -3.21 -1.60 21.50
CA GLU A 216 -4.08 -0.58 22.09
C GLU A 216 -4.34 0.54 21.08
N THR A 217 -5.50 1.17 21.20
CA THR A 217 -5.85 2.36 20.42
C THR A 217 -4.97 3.53 20.79
N LYS A 218 -4.56 4.32 19.80
CA LYS A 218 -3.77 5.53 20.01
C LYS A 218 -4.26 6.62 19.08
N SER A 219 -4.58 7.78 19.64
CA SER A 219 -4.97 8.94 18.87
C SER A 219 -3.75 9.82 18.59
N LEU A 220 -3.65 10.28 17.35
CA LEU A 220 -2.66 11.25 16.92
C LEU A 220 -3.40 12.50 16.44
N SER A 221 -3.26 13.59 17.20
CA SER A 221 -3.79 14.90 16.82
C SER A 221 -2.77 15.66 15.97
N LEU A 222 -3.14 16.02 14.75
CA LEU A 222 -2.32 16.73 13.78
C LEU A 222 -3.00 18.06 13.42
N GLN A 223 -2.29 19.15 13.65
CA GLN A 223 -2.75 20.49 13.30
C GLN A 223 -2.54 20.73 11.80
N PHE A 224 -3.55 21.28 11.13
CA PHE A 224 -3.55 21.67 9.74
C PHE A 224 -4.18 23.06 9.60
N GLY A 225 -3.35 24.10 9.67
CA GLY A 225 -3.83 25.48 9.76
C GLY A 225 -4.73 25.70 10.98
N PHE A 226 -5.97 26.10 10.76
CA PHE A 226 -6.99 26.27 11.81
C PHE A 226 -7.69 24.96 12.22
N PHE A 227 -7.45 23.86 11.52
CA PHE A 227 -8.19 22.61 11.68
C PHE A 227 -7.34 21.52 12.34
N THR A 228 -7.94 20.66 13.14
CA THR A 228 -7.24 19.53 13.79
C THR A 228 -7.78 18.19 13.29
N PHE A 229 -6.91 17.35 12.73
CA PHE A 229 -7.22 15.95 12.45
C PHE A 229 -6.82 15.08 13.64
N GLU A 230 -7.76 14.31 14.20
CA GLU A 230 -7.50 13.29 15.21
C GLU A 230 -7.56 11.92 14.56
N PHE A 231 -6.41 11.33 14.25
CA PHE A 231 -6.32 9.98 13.67
C PHE A 231 -6.27 8.94 14.78
N ILE A 232 -7.25 8.04 14.81
CA ILE A 232 -7.35 6.97 15.80
C ILE A 232 -6.74 5.71 15.17
N ASP A 233 -5.48 5.40 15.50
CA ASP A 233 -4.82 4.16 15.10
C ASP A 233 -5.36 3.00 15.94
N THR A 234 -5.86 1.96 15.27
CA THR A 234 -6.47 0.81 15.94
C THR A 234 -5.55 -0.42 15.90
N PRO A 235 -5.74 -1.37 16.84
CA PRO A 235 -5.25 -2.73 16.66
C PRO A 235 -5.62 -3.31 15.30
N ALA A 236 -4.86 -4.31 14.85
CA ALA A 236 -5.10 -4.94 13.56
C ALA A 236 -6.50 -5.59 13.48
N PHE A 237 -7.13 -5.49 12.32
CA PHE A 237 -8.33 -6.24 11.99
C PHE A 237 -8.00 -7.13 10.80
N SER A 238 -7.40 -8.29 11.04
CA SER A 238 -6.93 -9.20 9.98
C SER A 238 -8.07 -10.03 9.37
N THR A 239 -9.13 -10.28 10.14
CA THR A 239 -10.37 -10.95 9.70
C THR A 239 -11.57 -10.28 10.37
N LEU A 240 -12.74 -10.36 9.75
CA LEU A 240 -14.02 -9.90 10.32
C LEU A 240 -14.91 -11.08 10.68
N ASN A 241 -14.57 -11.74 11.78
CA ASN A 241 -15.44 -12.72 12.41
C ASN A 241 -16.45 -12.00 13.34
N ALA A 242 -17.29 -12.75 14.05
CA ALA A 242 -18.28 -12.16 14.95
C ALA A 242 -17.65 -11.21 16.00
N GLU A 243 -16.58 -11.65 16.66
CA GLU A 243 -15.89 -10.87 17.70
C GLU A 243 -15.26 -9.59 17.15
N THR A 244 -14.47 -9.69 16.07
CA THR A 244 -13.81 -8.52 15.47
C THR A 244 -14.81 -7.61 14.77
N GLY A 245 -15.93 -8.17 14.28
CA GLY A 245 -17.06 -7.41 13.76
C GLY A 245 -17.76 -6.57 14.84
N GLU A 246 -18.03 -7.14 16.02
CA GLU A 246 -18.58 -6.40 17.17
C GLU A 246 -17.61 -5.32 17.66
N ALA A 247 -16.31 -5.63 17.69
CA ALA A 247 -15.27 -4.67 18.06
C ALA A 247 -15.23 -3.48 17.08
N LEU A 248 -15.37 -3.73 15.78
CA LEU A 248 -15.47 -2.66 14.77
C LEU A 248 -16.77 -1.86 14.94
N GLU A 249 -17.91 -2.51 15.18
CA GLU A 249 -19.18 -1.81 15.44
C GLU A 249 -19.09 -0.88 16.65
N ALA A 250 -18.44 -1.33 17.73
CA ALA A 250 -18.20 -0.50 18.91
C ALA A 250 -17.37 0.75 18.56
N LEU A 251 -16.30 0.62 17.78
CA LEU A 251 -15.49 1.75 17.30
C LEU A 251 -16.30 2.75 16.45
N LEU A 252 -17.25 2.26 15.66
CA LEU A 252 -18.09 3.11 14.80
C LEU A 252 -19.23 3.77 15.57
N ALA A 253 -19.65 3.19 16.69
CA ALA A 253 -20.79 3.65 17.47
C ALA A 253 -20.39 4.59 18.63
N SER A 254 -19.18 4.49 19.16
CA SER A 254 -18.74 5.25 20.33
C SER A 254 -17.30 5.77 20.22
N GLY A 255 -16.97 6.77 21.04
CA GLY A 255 -15.58 7.23 21.18
C GLY A 255 -14.79 6.35 22.15
N ILE A 256 -13.93 5.49 21.61
CA ILE A 256 -13.03 4.64 22.40
C ILE A 256 -11.84 5.47 22.95
N PRO A 257 -11.48 5.36 24.25
CA PRO A 257 -10.28 5.99 24.80
C PRO A 257 -9.00 5.39 24.25
N ASP A 258 -7.97 6.22 24.11
CA ASP A 258 -6.59 5.76 23.97
C ASP A 258 -6.19 4.77 25.07
N GLY A 259 -5.31 3.83 24.72
CA GLY A 259 -4.90 2.73 25.61
C GLY A 259 -5.90 1.57 25.66
N THR A 260 -7.04 1.66 24.95
CA THR A 260 -8.02 0.57 24.98
C THR A 260 -7.63 -0.55 24.02
N ARG A 261 -7.66 -1.79 24.52
CA ARG A 261 -7.43 -3.02 23.74
C ARG A 261 -8.68 -3.47 23.00
N ARG A 262 -8.51 -4.17 21.87
CA ARG A 262 -9.62 -4.65 21.02
C ARG A 262 -10.70 -5.43 21.79
N LYS A 263 -10.29 -6.36 22.66
CA LYS A 263 -11.19 -7.17 23.49
C LYS A 263 -12.07 -6.37 24.45
N ASP A 264 -11.68 -5.12 24.73
CA ASP A 264 -12.35 -4.25 25.67
C ASP A 264 -13.26 -3.23 24.97
N PHE A 265 -13.27 -3.15 23.62
CA PHE A 265 -14.10 -2.17 22.89
C PHE A 265 -15.59 -2.30 23.18
N SER A 266 -16.10 -3.53 23.29
CA SER A 266 -17.52 -3.78 23.61
C SER A 266 -17.93 -3.27 24.99
N LYS A 267 -16.97 -3.06 25.91
CA LYS A 267 -17.23 -2.46 27.23
C LYS A 267 -17.51 -0.96 27.15
N TYR A 268 -17.13 -0.32 26.05
CA TYR A 268 -17.33 1.11 25.81
C TYR A 268 -18.58 1.33 24.94
N GLY A 269 -19.75 1.06 25.51
CA GLY A 269 -21.05 1.39 24.93
C GLY A 269 -21.58 2.78 25.31
N SER A 270 -20.75 3.62 25.95
CA SER A 270 -21.20 4.89 26.52
C SER A 270 -21.54 5.91 25.44
N LEU A 271 -22.81 6.35 25.45
CA LEU A 271 -23.39 7.41 24.62
C LEU A 271 -22.73 8.79 24.81
N LEU A 272 -21.85 8.94 25.81
CA LEU A 272 -21.25 10.22 26.16
C LEU A 272 -20.06 10.60 25.28
N ARG A 273 -19.47 9.65 24.54
CA ARG A 273 -18.34 9.95 23.64
C ARG A 273 -18.75 9.80 22.18
N ALA A 274 -18.58 10.88 21.43
CA ALA A 274 -18.94 10.92 20.03
C ALA A 274 -18.13 9.88 19.22
N PRO A 275 -18.76 9.12 18.30
CA PRO A 275 -18.05 8.22 17.40
C PRO A 275 -17.10 8.98 16.45
N PRO A 276 -16.21 8.31 15.72
CA PRO A 276 -15.43 8.92 14.66
C PRO A 276 -16.31 9.50 13.55
N ASP A 277 -15.79 10.48 12.82
CA ASP A 277 -16.49 11.18 11.73
C ASP A 277 -16.34 10.46 10.39
N ALA A 278 -15.24 9.76 10.21
CA ALA A 278 -14.96 8.93 9.06
C ALA A 278 -13.94 7.84 9.41
N ALA A 279 -13.69 6.96 8.45
CA ALA A 279 -12.63 5.96 8.53
C ALA A 279 -11.76 5.95 7.26
N ILE A 280 -10.50 5.53 7.43
CA ILE A 280 -9.60 5.17 6.36
C ILE A 280 -9.25 3.69 6.54
N VAL A 281 -9.60 2.87 5.56
CA VAL A 281 -9.23 1.45 5.52
C VAL A 281 -7.90 1.32 4.80
N VAL A 282 -6.89 0.80 5.49
CA VAL A 282 -5.54 0.61 4.97
C VAL A 282 -5.37 -0.83 4.48
N LEU A 283 -4.99 -0.97 3.21
CA LEU A 283 -4.88 -2.23 2.50
C LEU A 283 -3.53 -2.33 1.79
N SER A 284 -2.82 -3.44 1.92
CA SER A 284 -1.58 -3.69 1.18
C SER A 284 -1.88 -4.18 -0.23
N SER A 285 -1.38 -3.52 -1.28
CA SER A 285 -1.49 -4.03 -2.66
C SER A 285 -0.80 -5.39 -2.84
N MET A 286 0.26 -5.64 -2.09
CA MET A 286 1.01 -6.90 -2.13
C MET A 286 0.21 -8.05 -1.51
N ASP A 287 -0.52 -7.74 -0.44
CA ASP A 287 -1.39 -8.72 0.21
C ASP A 287 -2.60 -9.00 -0.69
N TRP A 288 -3.12 -7.99 -1.40
CA TRP A 288 -4.18 -8.20 -2.40
C TRP A 288 -3.76 -9.16 -3.51
N LEU A 289 -2.51 -9.07 -3.97
CA LEU A 289 -1.97 -9.97 -4.98
C LEU A 289 -1.81 -11.40 -4.48
N SER A 290 -1.34 -11.59 -3.25
CA SER A 290 -1.04 -12.90 -2.69
C SER A 290 -2.25 -13.61 -2.08
N ARG A 291 -3.20 -12.86 -1.52
CA ARG A 291 -4.35 -13.36 -0.73
C ARG A 291 -5.67 -12.70 -1.17
N LYS A 292 -5.89 -12.62 -2.49
CA LYS A 292 -7.01 -11.91 -3.10
C LYS A 292 -8.37 -12.30 -2.49
N SER A 293 -8.71 -13.58 -2.48
CA SER A 293 -10.03 -14.03 -2.01
C SER A 293 -10.32 -13.65 -0.55
N GLU A 294 -9.35 -13.85 0.34
CA GLU A 294 -9.47 -13.47 1.77
C GLU A 294 -9.70 -11.97 1.94
N LEU A 295 -8.96 -11.14 1.19
CA LEU A 295 -9.11 -9.69 1.27
C LEU A 295 -10.38 -9.18 0.61
N GLN A 296 -10.88 -9.85 -0.42
CA GLN A 296 -12.19 -9.55 -1.00
C GLN A 296 -13.30 -9.78 0.03
N GLU A 297 -13.30 -10.93 0.71
CA GLU A 297 -14.26 -11.24 1.79
C GLU A 297 -14.15 -10.22 2.93
N TYR A 298 -12.92 -9.90 3.35
CA TYR A 298 -12.67 -8.88 4.37
C TYR A 298 -13.22 -7.49 3.97
N MET A 299 -12.95 -7.03 2.75
CA MET A 299 -13.41 -5.72 2.29
C MET A 299 -14.94 -5.67 2.14
N GLN A 300 -15.56 -6.75 1.67
CA GLN A 300 -17.02 -6.87 1.62
C GLN A 300 -17.62 -6.82 3.02
N ALA A 301 -17.07 -7.58 3.97
CA ALA A 301 -17.53 -7.57 5.35
C ALA A 301 -17.37 -6.18 6.00
N ILE A 302 -16.24 -5.50 5.77
CA ILE A 302 -16.02 -4.12 6.22
C ILE A 302 -17.08 -3.18 5.65
N SER A 303 -17.33 -3.27 4.33
CA SER A 303 -18.29 -2.39 3.66
C SER A 303 -19.70 -2.55 4.21
N ILE A 304 -20.09 -3.79 4.55
CA ILE A 304 -21.37 -4.09 5.20
C ILE A 304 -21.43 -3.42 6.57
N LYS A 305 -20.40 -3.56 7.41
CA LYS A 305 -20.35 -2.92 8.74
C LYS A 305 -20.45 -1.39 8.65
N PHE A 306 -19.74 -0.76 7.72
CA PHE A 306 -19.86 0.69 7.50
C PHE A 306 -21.25 1.10 7.01
N LYS A 307 -21.88 0.30 6.14
CA LYS A 307 -23.26 0.56 5.69
C LYS A 307 -24.26 0.43 6.84
N THR A 308 -24.07 -0.53 7.75
CA THR A 308 -25.00 -0.82 8.84
C THR A 308 -24.71 -0.06 10.15
N ALA A 309 -23.57 0.62 10.27
CA ALA A 309 -23.15 1.31 11.51
C ALA A 309 -24.21 2.27 12.08
N SER A 310 -24.96 2.97 11.23
CA SER A 310 -26.07 3.86 11.63
C SER A 310 -27.45 3.18 11.59
N LYS A 311 -27.49 1.85 11.76
CA LYS A 311 -28.67 0.99 11.49
C LYS A 311 -29.17 1.11 10.04
N GLY A 312 -28.25 1.34 9.10
CA GLY A 312 -28.55 1.43 7.67
C GLY A 312 -29.19 2.74 7.20
N LYS A 313 -29.33 3.75 8.08
CA LYS A 313 -29.95 5.03 7.71
C LYS A 313 -29.03 5.90 6.84
N VAL A 314 -27.74 5.91 7.18
CA VAL A 314 -26.69 6.65 6.48
C VAL A 314 -25.43 5.79 6.45
N ALA A 315 -24.85 5.55 5.28
CA ALA A 315 -23.57 4.86 5.21
C ALA A 315 -22.51 5.63 6.02
N PHE A 316 -21.69 4.92 6.78
CA PHE A 316 -20.59 5.56 7.48
C PHE A 316 -19.56 6.08 6.48
N PRO A 317 -18.97 7.27 6.68
CA PRO A 317 -18.04 7.82 5.72
C PRO A 317 -16.71 7.09 5.77
N TYR A 318 -16.23 6.54 4.65
CA TYR A 318 -14.89 5.96 4.60
C TYR A 318 -14.24 6.02 3.21
N THR A 319 -12.91 5.91 3.23
CA THR A 319 -12.06 5.80 2.04
C THR A 319 -11.09 4.63 2.21
N VAL A 320 -10.52 4.13 1.12
CA VAL A 320 -9.50 3.06 1.15
C VAL A 320 -8.15 3.63 0.74
N ALA A 321 -7.15 3.43 1.58
CA ALA A 321 -5.74 3.68 1.29
C ALA A 321 -5.07 2.35 0.91
N VAL A 322 -4.68 2.21 -0.35
CA VAL A 322 -3.94 1.06 -0.86
C VAL A 322 -2.45 1.40 -0.80
N THR A 323 -1.71 0.77 0.12
CA THR A 323 -0.29 1.01 0.35
C THR A 323 0.59 0.12 -0.54
N LYS A 324 1.89 0.39 -0.56
CA LYS A 324 2.92 -0.39 -1.28
C LYS A 324 2.82 -0.34 -2.81
N ARG A 325 2.42 0.82 -3.36
CA ARG A 325 2.39 1.06 -4.82
C ARG A 325 3.71 0.76 -5.53
N ASP A 326 4.81 1.20 -4.96
CA ASP A 326 6.17 0.98 -5.48
C ASP A 326 6.54 -0.51 -5.51
N GLU A 327 6.23 -1.28 -4.46
CA GLU A 327 6.44 -2.73 -4.45
C GLU A 327 5.55 -3.43 -5.48
N PHE A 328 4.28 -3.00 -5.61
CA PHE A 328 3.38 -3.53 -6.63
C PHE A 328 3.94 -3.30 -8.03
N LEU A 329 4.40 -2.09 -8.32
CA LEU A 329 5.00 -1.75 -9.61
C LEU A 329 6.35 -2.46 -9.82
N ALA A 330 7.11 -2.74 -8.76
CA ALA A 330 8.37 -3.48 -8.85
C ALA A 330 8.17 -4.98 -9.11
N GLU A 331 7.11 -5.58 -8.56
CA GLU A 331 6.88 -7.03 -8.63
C GLU A 331 5.94 -7.44 -9.76
N THR A 332 5.07 -6.53 -10.22
CA THR A 332 4.12 -6.84 -11.30
C THR A 332 4.84 -7.21 -12.60
N GLN A 333 4.57 -8.42 -13.09
CA GLN A 333 5.08 -8.90 -14.37
C GLN A 333 4.17 -8.49 -15.55
N ALA A 334 3.19 -7.63 -15.32
CA ALA A 334 2.26 -7.20 -16.35
C ALA A 334 2.99 -6.34 -17.41
N PRO A 335 2.69 -6.52 -18.71
CA PRO A 335 3.28 -5.70 -19.77
C PRO A 335 2.86 -4.23 -19.71
N ARG A 336 1.77 -3.94 -18.98
CA ARG A 336 1.26 -2.59 -18.69
C ARG A 336 1.01 -2.44 -17.19
N PRO A 337 2.03 -2.17 -16.37
CA PRO A 337 1.90 -2.06 -14.91
C PRO A 337 0.82 -1.08 -14.46
N HIS A 338 0.67 0.05 -15.14
CA HIS A 338 -0.35 1.06 -14.80
C HIS A 338 -1.78 0.59 -15.09
N GLU A 339 -1.98 -0.20 -16.15
CA GLU A 339 -3.28 -0.83 -16.38
C GLU A 339 -3.58 -1.91 -15.35
N ALA A 340 -2.58 -2.72 -14.97
CA ALA A 340 -2.72 -3.72 -13.92
C ALA A 340 -3.07 -3.05 -12.57
N MET A 341 -2.41 -1.94 -12.26
CA MET A 341 -2.71 -1.11 -11.09
C MET A 341 -4.14 -0.56 -11.15
N LYS A 342 -4.57 -0.02 -12.30
CA LYS A 342 -5.94 0.49 -12.49
C LYS A 342 -6.99 -0.62 -12.32
N ARG A 343 -6.73 -1.83 -12.83
CA ARG A 343 -7.60 -2.99 -12.62
C ARG A 343 -7.68 -3.36 -11.15
N LEU A 344 -6.55 -3.47 -10.45
CA LEU A 344 -6.51 -3.73 -9.01
C LEU A 344 -7.34 -2.70 -8.22
N LEU A 345 -7.20 -1.40 -8.53
CA LEU A 345 -7.99 -0.37 -7.86
C LEU A 345 -9.48 -0.48 -8.16
N ASN A 346 -9.88 -0.83 -9.39
CA ASN A 346 -11.28 -1.06 -9.72
C ASN A 346 -11.86 -2.26 -8.97
N GLU A 347 -11.12 -3.37 -8.90
CA GLU A 347 -11.54 -4.54 -8.11
C GLU A 347 -11.73 -4.19 -6.63
N ILE A 348 -10.82 -3.38 -6.06
CA ILE A 348 -10.95 -2.91 -4.67
C ILE A 348 -12.16 -1.97 -4.53
N ARG A 349 -12.42 -1.07 -5.49
CA ARG A 349 -13.61 -0.19 -5.47
C ARG A 349 -14.90 -0.99 -5.45
N GLU A 350 -14.99 -2.03 -6.28
CA GLU A 350 -16.13 -2.93 -6.35
C GLU A 350 -16.33 -3.68 -5.03
N CYS A 351 -15.27 -4.29 -4.50
CA CYS A 351 -15.35 -5.06 -3.24
C CYS A 351 -15.65 -4.18 -2.03
N ALA A 352 -15.05 -2.99 -2.00
CA ALA A 352 -15.26 -2.02 -0.95
C ALA A 352 -16.53 -1.19 -1.17
N ASN A 353 -17.26 -1.35 -2.27
CA ASN A 353 -18.45 -0.55 -2.57
C ASN A 353 -18.24 0.96 -2.36
N THR A 354 -17.09 1.49 -2.81
CA THR A 354 -16.73 2.91 -2.72
C THR A 354 -15.81 3.31 -3.85
N GLU A 355 -16.06 4.47 -4.46
CA GLU A 355 -15.18 5.06 -5.49
C GLU A 355 -13.89 5.65 -4.89
N LYS A 356 -13.83 5.84 -3.57
CA LYS A 356 -12.77 6.55 -2.86
C LYS A 356 -11.63 5.63 -2.47
N VAL A 357 -10.98 5.06 -3.48
CA VAL A 357 -9.80 4.19 -3.35
C VAL A 357 -8.59 4.92 -3.91
N HIS A 358 -7.57 5.09 -3.07
CA HIS A 358 -6.35 5.86 -3.34
C HIS A 358 -5.13 4.96 -3.17
N MET A 359 -4.17 5.04 -4.07
CA MET A 359 -2.97 4.21 -4.03
C MET A 359 -1.74 5.03 -3.67
N LEU A 360 -0.98 4.55 -2.69
CA LEU A 360 0.14 5.23 -2.06
C LEU A 360 1.38 4.34 -2.11
N ALA A 361 2.55 4.93 -2.39
CA ALA A 361 3.82 4.21 -2.35
C ALA A 361 4.22 3.79 -0.93
N ASN A 362 5.08 2.78 -0.82
CA ASN A 362 5.69 2.41 0.44
C ASN A 362 6.61 3.53 0.91
N MET A 363 6.42 3.91 2.16
CA MET A 363 7.11 5.02 2.81
C MET A 363 8.46 4.47 3.31
N LYS A 364 9.48 4.47 2.45
CA LYS A 364 10.84 4.10 2.85
C LYS A 364 11.52 5.28 3.53
N GLU A 365 12.25 4.98 4.59
CA GLU A 365 13.22 5.86 5.21
C GLU A 365 14.13 6.43 4.10
N ARG A 366 14.13 7.75 3.91
CA ARG A 366 14.86 8.49 2.85
C ARG A 366 14.24 8.54 1.46
N SER A 367 12.97 8.16 1.26
CA SER A 367 12.30 8.39 -0.03
C SER A 367 12.08 9.91 -0.27
N PRO A 368 12.73 10.52 -1.28
CA PRO A 368 12.47 11.91 -1.62
C PRO A 368 11.02 12.09 -2.09
N TRP A 369 10.51 13.28 -1.83
CA TRP A 369 9.23 13.82 -2.23
C TRP A 369 8.68 13.29 -3.58
N SER A 370 7.64 12.46 -3.55
CA SER A 370 6.87 12.10 -4.75
C SER A 370 5.64 13.00 -4.85
N SER A 371 5.63 13.92 -5.81
CA SER A 371 4.51 14.85 -6.05
C SER A 371 3.19 14.09 -6.22
N GLU A 372 3.22 12.94 -6.90
CA GLU A 372 2.06 12.09 -7.13
C GLU A 372 1.54 11.45 -5.84
N VAL A 373 2.43 10.94 -4.97
CA VAL A 373 2.03 10.34 -3.69
C VAL A 373 1.43 11.40 -2.75
N ASN A 374 2.01 12.61 -2.70
CA ASN A 374 1.44 13.70 -1.92
C ASN A 374 0.10 14.14 -2.47
N GLU A 375 0.00 14.33 -3.78
CA GLU A 375 -1.26 14.67 -4.43
C GLU A 375 -2.34 13.64 -4.09
N GLU A 376 -2.05 12.34 -4.19
CA GLU A 376 -2.99 11.29 -3.81
C GLU A 376 -3.33 11.31 -2.31
N THR A 377 -2.37 11.66 -1.45
CA THR A 377 -2.61 11.81 -0.02
C THR A 377 -3.56 12.98 0.29
N PHE A 378 -3.33 14.15 -0.32
CA PHE A 378 -4.23 15.29 -0.18
C PHE A 378 -5.60 15.02 -0.82
N ARG A 379 -5.67 14.29 -1.93
CA ARG A 379 -6.93 13.83 -2.54
C ARG A 379 -7.68 12.88 -1.62
N LEU A 380 -6.98 11.95 -0.95
CA LEU A 380 -7.54 11.05 0.05
C LEU A 380 -8.12 11.86 1.21
N LEU A 381 -7.33 12.72 1.85
CA LEU A 381 -7.77 13.53 2.99
C LEU A 381 -8.95 14.44 2.61
N SER A 382 -8.89 15.09 1.45
CA SER A 382 -10.00 15.90 0.94
C SER A 382 -11.27 15.07 0.76
N SER A 383 -11.14 13.83 0.27
CA SER A 383 -12.27 12.92 0.09
C SER A 383 -12.88 12.50 1.43
N VAL A 384 -12.04 12.18 2.42
CA VAL A 384 -12.48 11.85 3.80
C VAL A 384 -13.26 13.01 4.41
N VAL A 385 -12.71 14.22 4.38
CA VAL A 385 -13.36 15.43 4.94
C VAL A 385 -14.68 15.74 4.22
N THR A 386 -14.67 15.70 2.89
CA THR A 386 -15.87 15.98 2.08
C THR A 386 -16.97 14.96 2.35
N PHE A 387 -16.62 13.69 2.49
CA PHE A 387 -17.60 12.64 2.72
C PHE A 387 -18.21 12.75 4.12
N ALA A 388 -17.36 12.97 5.14
CA ALA A 388 -17.82 13.22 6.49
C ALA A 388 -18.67 14.49 6.61
N LYS A 389 -18.34 15.57 5.89
CA LYS A 389 -19.19 16.76 5.82
C LYS A 389 -20.61 16.42 5.38
N ASN A 390 -20.74 15.61 4.31
CA ASN A 390 -22.02 15.30 3.70
C ASN A 390 -22.84 14.23 4.45
N GLN A 391 -22.20 13.44 5.31
CA GLN A 391 -22.82 12.32 6.01
C GLN A 391 -22.66 12.44 7.53
N ASP A 392 -23.71 12.94 8.18
CA ASP A 392 -23.75 13.11 9.64
C ASP A 392 -24.28 11.89 10.38
N THR A 393 -23.44 10.87 10.48
CA THR A 393 -23.71 9.67 11.28
C THR A 393 -23.91 9.99 12.76
N GLN A 394 -23.18 10.96 13.32
CA GLN A 394 -23.32 11.38 14.72
C GLN A 394 -24.71 11.94 15.01
N LYS A 395 -25.22 12.86 14.18
CA LYS A 395 -26.55 13.44 14.35
C LYS A 395 -27.66 12.39 14.26
N GLN A 396 -27.52 11.43 13.35
CA GLN A 396 -28.47 10.30 13.23
C GLN A 396 -28.48 9.43 14.49
N THR A 397 -27.31 9.12 15.04
CA THR A 397 -27.18 8.35 16.30
C THR A 397 -27.78 9.12 17.47
N TRP A 398 -27.48 10.42 17.61
CA TRP A 398 -28.02 11.26 18.68
C TRP A 398 -29.54 11.46 18.60
N GLN A 399 -30.09 11.71 17.41
CA GLN A 399 -31.55 11.81 17.22
C GLN A 399 -32.28 10.54 17.66
N TYR A 400 -31.68 9.38 17.39
CA TYR A 400 -32.23 8.10 17.82
C TYR A 400 -32.19 7.94 19.34
N VAL A 401 -31.04 8.22 19.96
CA VAL A 401 -30.86 8.15 21.41
C VAL A 401 -31.84 9.07 22.12
N TRP A 402 -31.97 10.32 21.66
CA TRP A 402 -32.91 11.29 22.20
C TRP A 402 -34.36 10.82 22.05
N SER A 403 -34.74 10.33 20.86
CA SER A 403 -36.08 9.78 20.63
C SER A 403 -36.39 8.60 21.55
N HIS A 404 -35.43 7.71 21.78
CA HIS A 404 -35.61 6.56 22.66
C HIS A 404 -35.70 6.97 24.13
N PHE A 405 -34.84 7.89 24.58
CA PHE A 405 -34.88 8.46 25.91
C PHE A 405 -36.22 9.16 26.20
N CYS A 406 -36.72 9.98 25.27
CA CYS A 406 -38.04 10.60 25.40
C CYS A 406 -39.16 9.56 25.52
N ARG A 407 -39.12 8.46 24.74
CA ARG A 407 -40.11 7.38 24.83
C ARG A 407 -40.08 6.66 26.17
N VAL A 408 -38.89 6.39 26.70
CA VAL A 408 -38.73 5.77 28.03
C VAL A 408 -39.26 6.69 29.12
N ILE A 409 -38.93 7.98 29.10
CA ILE A 409 -39.46 8.95 30.07
C ILE A 409 -40.99 9.01 29.98
N VAL A 410 -41.56 9.10 28.79
CA VAL A 410 -43.02 9.12 28.60
C VAL A 410 -43.66 7.84 29.15
N ALA A 411 -43.06 6.66 28.90
CA ALA A 411 -43.56 5.39 29.43
C ALA A 411 -43.48 5.31 30.96
N VAL A 412 -42.38 5.77 31.56
CA VAL A 412 -42.22 5.83 33.03
C VAL A 412 -43.22 6.80 33.64
N MET A 413 -43.39 8.00 33.06
CA MET A 413 -44.37 8.96 33.55
C MET A 413 -45.81 8.46 33.40
N ALA A 414 -46.15 7.76 32.32
CA ALA A 414 -47.45 7.14 32.15
C ALA A 414 -47.70 6.02 33.18
N GLY A 415 -46.69 5.17 33.44
CA GLY A 415 -46.78 4.12 34.46
C GLY A 415 -46.91 4.67 35.89
N CYS A 416 -46.20 5.77 36.20
CA CYS A 416 -46.34 6.48 37.48
C CYS A 416 -47.68 7.21 37.64
N ALA A 417 -48.30 7.64 36.54
CA ALA A 417 -49.63 8.25 36.55
C ALA A 417 -50.74 7.21 36.79
N ASP A 418 -50.61 6.00 36.23
CA ASP A 418 -51.56 4.90 36.46
C ASP A 418 -51.47 4.33 37.88
N THR A 419 -50.28 4.25 38.47
CA THR A 419 -50.13 3.81 39.87
C THR A 419 -50.72 4.80 40.88
N ARG A 420 -50.80 6.09 40.55
CA ARG A 420 -51.50 7.10 41.38
C ARG A 420 -53.03 7.09 41.27
N ARG A 421 -53.60 6.35 40.30
CA ARG A 421 -55.06 6.18 40.20
C ARG A 421 -55.58 4.96 40.95
N HIS A 422 -54.69 4.10 41.43
CA HIS A 422 -55.01 2.87 42.15
C HIS A 422 -54.60 2.90 43.64
N VAL A 423 -54.19 4.06 44.13
CA VAL A 423 -54.09 4.41 45.56
C VAL A 423 -55.09 5.52 45.82
#